data_AF-A0A7K3RTI5-F1
#
_entry.id   AF-A0A7K3RTI5-F1
#
_cell.length_a   1.000
_cell.length_b   1.000
_cell.length_c   1.000
_cell.angle_alpha   90.00
_cell.angle_beta   90.00
_cell.angle_gamma   90.00
#
_symmetry.space_group_name_H-M   'P 1'
#
loop_
_entity.id
_entity.type
_entity.pdbx_description
1 polymer ?
#
loop_
_entity_poly.entity_id
_entity_poly.type
_entity_poly.pdbx_seq_one_letter_code
_entity_poly.pdbx_strand_id
1 'polypeptide(L)'
;MNDEPALRRELALTLLGDLDNLIERLADDICAHSSRYASGTPVTHEDLHRTLRGNMEIALREFGRIPDGERLFEAVAAENGRLRAEQDMPLATVLQAYRRGGRVLWQAMADWMRDRSPAQQHMVGDMAGAVWETIDRFSSAMADAYRLRMLELQHREASRRGALFEALLDGRAGDPAVAGAAATALGVPRQDRYAVVVIAQDAHD
;
A
#
# COMPACT_ATOMS: atom_id res chain seq x y z
N MET A 1 39.45 -3.02 0.44
CA MET A 1 38.35 -3.82 1.01
C MET A 1 37.06 -3.16 0.53
N ASN A 2 36.02 -3.89 0.12
CA ASN A 2 34.79 -3.21 -0.32
C ASN A 2 34.08 -2.66 0.93
N ASP A 3 34.25 -1.37 1.20
CA ASP A 3 33.72 -0.68 2.38
C ASP A 3 32.23 -0.32 2.22
N GLU A 4 31.59 -0.72 1.12
CA GLU A 4 30.19 -0.41 0.78
C GLU A 4 29.23 -0.88 1.87
N PRO A 5 29.30 -2.12 2.40
CA PRO A 5 28.38 -2.54 3.46
C PRO A 5 28.52 -1.71 4.74
N ALA A 6 29.74 -1.26 5.06
CA ALA A 6 29.97 -0.39 6.22
C ALA A 6 29.40 1.00 5.96
N LEU A 7 29.58 1.55 4.76
CA LEU A 7 29.06 2.85 4.35
C LEU A 7 27.52 2.86 4.31
N ARG A 8 26.89 1.80 3.80
CA ARG A 8 25.44 1.59 3.85
C ARG A 8 24.91 1.59 5.27
N ARG A 9 25.58 0.86 6.17
CA ARG A 9 25.21 0.80 7.58
C ARG A 9 25.35 2.15 8.27
N GLU A 10 26.42 2.89 7.99
CA GLU A 10 26.64 4.22 8.55
C GLU A 10 25.57 5.21 8.10
N LEU A 11 25.24 5.24 6.80
CA LEU A 11 24.15 6.06 6.27
C LEU A 11 22.81 5.68 6.91
N ALA A 12 22.47 4.38 6.96
CA ALA A 12 21.23 3.91 7.56
C ALA A 12 21.10 4.35 9.02
N LEU A 13 22.15 4.18 9.83
CA LEU A 13 22.14 4.62 11.23
C LEU A 13 22.03 6.15 11.37
N THR A 14 22.67 6.90 10.47
CA THR A 14 22.55 8.36 10.44
C THR A 14 21.10 8.77 10.19
N LEU A 15 20.46 8.21 9.17
CA LEU A 15 19.07 8.54 8.80
C LEU A 15 18.04 8.01 9.80
N LEU A 16 18.32 6.88 10.45
CA LEU A 16 17.49 6.37 11.55
C LEU A 16 17.54 7.31 12.77
N GLY A 17 18.69 7.94 13.04
CA GLY A 17 18.83 8.96 14.08
C GLY A 17 18.05 10.25 13.80
N ASP A 18 17.78 10.55 12.52
CA ASP A 18 17.02 11.73 12.06
C ASP A 18 15.64 11.34 11.48
N LEU A 19 15.12 10.17 11.86
CA LEU A 19 13.94 9.59 11.23
C LEU A 19 12.73 10.52 11.33
N ASP A 20 12.51 11.16 12.48
CA ASP A 20 11.39 12.09 12.69
C ASP A 20 11.38 13.22 11.66
N ASN A 21 12.51 13.88 11.45
CA ASN A 21 12.63 14.95 10.47
C ASN A 21 12.35 14.44 9.05
N LEU A 22 12.88 13.26 8.72
CA LEU A 22 12.68 12.63 7.43
C LEU A 22 11.21 12.30 7.16
N ILE A 23 10.48 11.84 8.19
CA ILE A 23 9.05 11.54 8.09
C ILE A 23 8.22 12.82 7.92
N GLU A 24 8.49 13.87 8.70
CA GLU A 24 7.77 15.14 8.56
C GLU A 24 7.94 15.71 7.14
N ARG A 25 9.19 15.78 6.65
CA ARG A 25 9.49 16.24 5.29
C ARG A 25 8.78 15.41 4.23
N LEU A 26 8.71 14.10 4.42
CA LEU A 26 8.04 13.21 3.47
C LEU A 26 6.50 13.36 3.54
N ALA A 27 5.93 13.50 4.73
CA ALA A 27 4.50 13.71 4.90
C ALA A 27 4.06 15.02 4.25
N ASP A 28 4.78 16.11 4.51
CA ASP A 28 4.57 17.41 3.88
C ASP A 28 4.65 17.31 2.35
N ASP A 29 5.68 16.64 1.85
CA ASP A 29 5.90 16.47 0.43
C ASP A 29 4.81 15.62 -0.25
N ILE A 30 4.30 14.59 0.43
CA ILE A 30 3.17 13.79 -0.06
C ILE A 30 1.88 14.62 -0.09
N CYS A 31 1.57 15.32 1.00
CA CYS A 31 0.37 16.16 1.10
C CYS A 31 0.38 17.30 0.07
N ALA A 32 1.53 17.91 -0.17
CA ALA A 32 1.69 18.95 -1.20
C ALA A 32 1.41 18.44 -2.63
N HIS A 33 1.55 17.14 -2.89
CA HIS A 33 1.42 16.55 -4.23
C HIS A 33 0.24 15.58 -4.38
N SER A 34 -0.59 15.40 -3.34
CA SER A 34 -1.77 14.53 -3.37
C SER A 34 -2.88 15.12 -2.51
N SER A 35 -3.94 15.58 -3.18
CA SER A 35 -5.13 16.11 -2.51
C SER A 35 -5.83 15.07 -1.62
N ARG A 36 -5.72 13.77 -1.93
CA ARG A 36 -6.29 12.68 -1.12
C ARG A 36 -5.54 12.42 0.18
N TYR A 37 -4.23 12.61 0.20
CA TYR A 37 -3.48 12.55 1.45
C TYR A 37 -3.65 13.85 2.24
N ALA A 38 -3.66 15.00 1.54
CA ALA A 38 -3.92 16.30 2.17
C ALA A 38 -5.29 16.37 2.86
N SER A 39 -6.33 15.77 2.28
CA SER A 39 -7.69 15.79 2.83
C SER A 39 -7.86 14.99 4.12
N GLY A 40 -6.92 14.10 4.46
CA GLY A 40 -7.08 13.18 5.59
C GLY A 40 -8.15 12.08 5.36
N THR A 41 -8.60 11.88 4.12
CA THR A 41 -9.61 10.88 3.76
C THR A 41 -9.29 10.27 2.38
N PRO A 42 -9.23 8.94 2.26
CA PRO A 42 -9.59 7.91 3.26
C PRO A 42 -8.50 7.64 4.32
N VAL A 43 -7.33 8.28 4.21
CA VAL A 43 -6.18 8.05 5.10
C VAL A 43 -6.02 9.25 6.02
N THR A 44 -6.14 9.06 7.33
CA THR A 44 -5.89 10.13 8.30
C THR A 44 -4.41 10.53 8.32
N HIS A 45 -4.11 11.76 8.74
CA HIS A 45 -2.70 12.19 8.86
C HIS A 45 -1.92 11.34 9.88
N GLU A 46 -2.56 10.90 10.96
CA GLU A 46 -1.97 9.97 11.92
C GLU A 46 -1.63 8.62 11.28
N ASP A 47 -2.54 8.06 10.48
CA ASP A 47 -2.31 6.80 9.76
C ASP A 47 -1.20 6.94 8.71
N LEU A 48 -1.16 8.08 8.00
CA LEU A 48 -0.09 8.40 7.08
C LEU A 48 1.25 8.43 7.82
N HIS A 49 1.36 9.19 8.91
CA HIS A 49 2.62 9.36 9.66
C HIS A 49 3.14 8.04 10.23
N ARG A 50 2.25 7.26 10.86
CA ARG A 50 2.54 5.92 11.37
C ARG A 50 3.06 4.98 10.27
N THR A 51 2.40 5.00 9.11
CA THR A 51 2.82 4.22 7.94
C THR A 51 4.20 4.65 7.44
N LEU A 52 4.41 5.96 7.26
CA LEU A 52 5.67 6.49 6.74
C LEU A 52 6.83 6.14 7.66
N ARG A 53 6.63 6.27 8.97
CA ARG A 53 7.62 5.88 9.99
C ARG A 53 8.00 4.41 9.88
N GLY A 54 7.02 3.51 9.93
CA GLY A 54 7.28 2.07 9.88
C GLY A 54 7.95 1.64 8.57
N ASN A 55 7.47 2.17 7.44
CA ASN A 55 8.03 1.86 6.13
C ASN A 55 9.48 2.36 5.99
N MET A 56 9.74 3.61 6.39
CA MET A 56 11.08 4.19 6.29
C MET A 56 12.07 3.52 7.23
N GLU A 57 11.67 3.21 8.47
CA GLU A 57 12.53 2.50 9.43
C GLU A 57 12.99 1.16 8.85
N ILE A 58 12.04 0.36 8.35
CA ILE A 58 12.33 -0.96 7.82
C ILE A 58 13.15 -0.88 6.52
N ALA A 59 12.87 0.11 5.66
CA ALA A 59 13.66 0.32 4.44
C ALA A 59 15.12 0.70 4.76
N LEU A 60 15.34 1.56 5.75
CA LEU A 60 16.68 1.94 6.20
C LEU A 60 17.42 0.77 6.85
N ARG A 61 16.72 -0.05 7.65
CA ARG A 61 17.33 -1.26 8.26
C ARG A 61 17.75 -2.27 7.20
N GLU A 62 16.90 -2.53 6.21
CA GLU A 62 17.24 -3.41 5.08
C GLU A 62 18.42 -2.87 4.28
N PHE A 63 18.35 -1.59 3.88
CA PHE A 63 19.43 -0.93 3.15
C PHE A 63 20.77 -1.02 3.90
N GLY A 64 20.77 -0.75 5.20
CA GLY A 64 21.95 -0.79 6.06
C GLY A 64 22.41 -2.17 6.51
N ARG A 65 21.72 -3.25 6.08
CA ARG A 65 21.94 -4.63 6.56
C ARG A 65 21.95 -4.72 8.09
N ILE A 66 21.05 -3.98 8.72
CA ILE A 66 20.84 -3.98 10.17
C ILE A 66 19.94 -5.17 10.51
N PRO A 67 20.21 -5.91 11.61
CA PRO A 67 19.40 -7.05 12.00
C PRO A 67 17.90 -6.74 12.01
N ASP A 68 17.11 -7.75 11.65
CA ASP A 68 15.64 -7.77 11.59
C ASP A 68 15.00 -6.97 10.44
N GLY A 69 15.79 -6.22 9.65
CA GLY A 69 15.31 -5.52 8.45
C GLY A 69 14.71 -6.47 7.40
N GLU A 70 15.52 -7.41 6.89
CA GLU A 70 15.16 -8.32 5.81
C GLU A 70 13.90 -9.15 6.11
N ARG A 71 13.79 -9.67 7.33
CA ARG A 71 12.68 -10.55 7.74
C ARG A 71 11.33 -9.83 7.73
N LEU A 72 11.33 -8.52 7.96
CA LEU A 72 10.11 -7.71 8.07
C LEU A 72 9.85 -6.86 6.82
N PHE A 73 10.85 -6.69 5.95
CA PHE A 73 10.81 -5.78 4.81
C PHE A 73 9.61 -5.99 3.90
N GLU A 74 9.46 -7.21 3.37
CA GLU A 74 8.35 -7.53 2.47
C GLU A 74 7.01 -7.57 3.21
N ALA A 75 7.00 -8.04 4.47
CA ALA A 75 5.79 -8.15 5.26
C ALA A 75 5.18 -6.78 5.58
N VAL A 76 6.00 -5.79 5.95
CA VAL A 76 5.56 -4.42 6.24
C VAL A 76 5.08 -3.72 4.97
N ALA A 77 5.81 -3.87 3.85
CA ALA A 77 5.36 -3.37 2.56
C ALA A 77 4.02 -3.97 2.14
N ALA A 78 3.86 -5.29 2.27
CA ALA A 78 2.66 -6.01 1.91
C ALA A 78 1.47 -5.60 2.79
N GLU A 79 1.67 -5.44 4.10
CA GLU A 79 0.62 -4.99 5.01
C GLU A 79 0.14 -3.58 4.65
N ASN A 80 1.05 -2.69 4.25
CA ASN A 80 0.63 -1.38 3.77
C ASN A 80 -0.21 -1.49 2.49
N GLY A 81 0.19 -2.34 1.54
CA GLY A 81 -0.57 -2.59 0.32
C GLY A 81 -1.99 -3.06 0.60
N ARG A 82 -2.17 -4.00 1.53
CA ARG A 82 -3.49 -4.48 1.98
C ARG A 82 -4.32 -3.36 2.61
N LEU A 83 -3.73 -2.62 3.55
CA LEU A 83 -4.42 -1.53 4.24
C LEU A 83 -4.90 -0.46 3.25
N ARG A 84 -4.08 -0.07 2.28
CA ARG A 84 -4.47 0.93 1.26
C ARG A 84 -5.58 0.42 0.34
N ALA A 85 -5.59 -0.87 0.02
CA ALA A 85 -6.68 -1.48 -0.73
C ALA A 85 -8.00 -1.49 0.06
N GLU A 86 -7.95 -1.80 1.36
CA GLU A 86 -9.12 -1.79 2.24
C GLU A 86 -9.69 -0.39 2.46
N GLN A 87 -8.83 0.63 2.45
CA GLN A 87 -9.20 2.03 2.53
C GLN A 87 -9.68 2.62 1.18
N ASP A 88 -9.76 1.83 0.11
CA ASP A 88 -10.11 2.27 -1.25
C ASP A 88 -9.20 3.42 -1.76
N MET A 89 -7.94 3.45 -1.32
CA MET A 89 -6.96 4.42 -1.81
C MET A 89 -6.40 3.93 -3.16
N PRO A 90 -6.54 4.65 -4.27
CA PRO A 90 -6.13 4.11 -5.56
C PRO A 90 -4.62 3.85 -5.66
N LEU A 91 -4.26 2.68 -6.17
CA LEU A 91 -2.87 2.22 -6.29
C LEU A 91 -1.92 3.27 -6.89
N ALA A 92 -2.35 4.00 -7.93
CA ALA A 92 -1.55 5.05 -8.54
C ALA A 92 -1.18 6.18 -7.56
N THR A 93 -2.08 6.50 -6.62
CA THR A 93 -1.87 7.48 -5.55
C THR A 93 -0.87 6.95 -4.52
N VAL A 94 -0.99 5.67 -4.13
CA VAL A 94 -0.04 5.02 -3.21
C VAL A 94 1.36 4.96 -3.82
N LEU A 95 1.48 4.54 -5.09
CA LEU A 95 2.75 4.50 -5.80
C LEU A 95 3.35 5.89 -6.00
N GLN A 96 2.53 6.94 -6.10
CA GLN A 96 3.03 8.32 -6.11
C GLN A 96 3.70 8.68 -4.79
N ALA A 97 3.12 8.28 -3.64
CA ALA A 97 3.72 8.48 -2.33
C ALA A 97 5.04 7.71 -2.18
N TYR A 98 5.11 6.47 -2.66
CA TYR A 98 6.36 5.69 -2.69
C TYR A 98 7.45 6.36 -3.53
N ARG A 99 7.09 6.92 -4.70
CA ARG A 99 8.03 7.74 -5.50
C ARG A 99 8.48 9.01 -4.78
N ARG A 100 7.63 9.64 -3.93
CA ARG A 100 8.07 10.74 -3.06
C ARG A 100 9.10 10.23 -2.04
N GLY A 101 8.80 9.13 -1.35
CA GLY A 101 9.67 8.51 -0.35
C GLY A 101 11.05 8.15 -0.91
N GLY A 102 11.09 7.52 -2.09
CA GLY A 102 12.34 7.22 -2.79
C GLY A 102 13.16 8.46 -3.12
N ARG A 103 12.53 9.56 -3.54
CA ARG A 103 13.23 10.84 -3.76
C ARG A 103 13.80 11.44 -2.49
N VAL A 104 13.06 11.38 -1.39
CA VAL A 104 13.54 11.86 -0.08
C VAL A 104 14.76 11.05 0.38
N LEU A 105 14.70 9.72 0.27
CA LEU A 105 15.83 8.84 0.61
C LEU A 105 17.04 9.08 -0.30
N TRP A 106 16.81 9.21 -1.61
CA TRP A 106 17.86 9.56 -2.58
C TRP A 106 18.54 10.88 -2.22
N GLN A 107 17.77 11.93 -1.95
CA GLN A 107 18.30 13.24 -1.61
C GLN A 107 19.12 13.18 -0.31
N ALA A 108 18.60 12.48 0.70
CA ALA A 108 19.30 12.30 1.98
C ALA A 108 20.65 11.58 1.79
N MET A 109 20.69 10.53 0.96
CA MET A 109 21.95 9.87 0.59
C MET A 109 22.90 10.82 -0.16
N ALA A 110 22.40 11.52 -1.18
CA ALA A 110 23.22 12.42 -1.98
C ALA A 110 23.82 13.55 -1.13
N ASP A 111 23.05 14.10 -0.20
CA ASP A 111 23.49 15.13 0.75
C ASP A 111 24.57 14.56 1.68
N TRP A 112 24.31 13.38 2.27
CA TRP A 112 25.26 12.69 3.15
C TRP A 112 26.58 12.31 2.47
N MET A 113 26.56 12.03 1.16
CA MET A 113 27.74 11.71 0.37
C MET A 113 28.63 12.91 0.05
N ARG A 114 28.10 14.14 0.07
CA ARG A 114 28.87 15.34 -0.32
C ARG A 114 30.05 15.62 0.60
N ASP A 115 29.90 15.37 1.90
CA ASP A 115 30.92 15.67 2.90
C ASP A 115 31.90 14.50 3.15
N ARG A 116 31.82 13.44 2.32
CA ARG A 116 32.64 12.23 2.46
C ARG A 116 33.98 12.35 1.78
N SER A 117 34.92 11.50 2.21
CA SER A 117 36.25 11.44 1.59
C SER A 117 36.16 11.09 0.10
N PRO A 118 37.12 11.53 -0.75
CA PRO A 118 37.11 11.20 -2.17
C PRO A 118 37.03 9.69 -2.46
N ALA A 119 37.64 8.86 -1.60
CA ALA A 119 37.57 7.41 -1.69
C ALA A 119 36.14 6.87 -1.50
N GLN A 120 35.40 7.40 -0.51
CA GLN A 120 34.01 7.03 -0.28
C GLN A 120 33.09 7.59 -1.37
N GLN A 121 33.34 8.81 -1.86
CA GLN A 121 32.58 9.41 -2.97
C GLN A 121 32.62 8.55 -4.24
N HIS A 122 33.70 7.81 -4.48
CA HIS A 122 33.80 6.87 -5.60
C HIS A 122 32.75 5.74 -5.53
N MET A 123 32.19 5.46 -4.35
CA MET A 123 31.20 4.42 -4.09
C MET A 123 29.76 4.89 -4.29
N VAL A 124 29.54 6.14 -4.72
CA VAL A 124 28.20 6.71 -4.90
C VAL A 124 27.33 5.89 -5.87
N GLY A 125 27.93 5.27 -6.89
CA GLY A 125 27.23 4.41 -7.84
C GLY A 125 26.69 3.14 -7.17
N ASP A 126 27.52 2.48 -6.36
CA ASP A 126 27.12 1.27 -5.63
C ASP A 126 26.04 1.59 -4.58
N MET A 127 26.21 2.71 -3.86
CA MET A 127 25.22 3.21 -2.90
C MET A 127 23.89 3.53 -3.59
N ALA A 128 23.93 4.20 -4.75
CA ALA A 128 22.74 4.50 -5.55
C ALA A 128 22.03 3.23 -6.02
N GLY A 129 22.77 2.23 -6.48
CA GLY A 129 22.23 0.93 -6.87
C GLY A 129 21.50 0.25 -5.71
N ALA A 130 22.13 0.22 -4.53
CA ALA A 130 21.53 -0.36 -3.32
C ALA A 130 20.26 0.39 -2.86
N VAL A 131 20.23 1.72 -2.95
CA VAL A 131 19.02 2.51 -2.64
C VAL A 131 17.90 2.19 -3.62
N TRP A 132 18.19 2.14 -4.93
CA TRP A 132 17.18 1.84 -5.94
C TRP A 132 16.64 0.42 -5.82
N GLU A 133 17.50 -0.57 -5.59
CA GLU A 133 17.10 -1.95 -5.33
C GLU A 133 16.16 -2.03 -4.11
N THR A 134 16.48 -1.32 -3.03
CA THR A 134 15.63 -1.24 -1.84
C THR A 134 14.26 -0.64 -2.19
N ILE A 135 14.23 0.51 -2.88
CA ILE A 135 12.98 1.17 -3.27
C ILE A 135 12.12 0.28 -4.17
N ASP A 136 12.73 -0.39 -5.15
CA ASP A 136 12.04 -1.22 -6.13
C ASP A 136 11.42 -2.46 -5.48
N ARG A 137 12.19 -3.19 -4.66
CA ARG A 137 11.68 -4.36 -3.91
C ARG A 137 10.54 -3.95 -2.97
N PHE A 138 10.69 -2.85 -2.23
CA PHE A 138 9.67 -2.39 -1.29
C PHE A 138 8.38 -1.96 -2.00
N SER A 139 8.51 -1.24 -3.11
CA SER A 139 7.37 -0.78 -3.92
C SER A 139 6.63 -1.93 -4.59
N SER A 140 7.38 -2.94 -5.06
CA SER A 140 6.83 -4.14 -5.71
C SER A 140 6.04 -4.99 -4.72
N ALA A 141 6.63 -5.30 -3.55
CA ALA A 141 5.95 -6.06 -2.49
C ALA A 141 4.64 -5.39 -2.04
N MET A 142 4.64 -4.07 -1.90
CA MET A 142 3.42 -3.31 -1.59
C MET A 142 2.38 -3.41 -2.71
N ALA A 143 2.78 -3.19 -3.96
CA ALA A 143 1.87 -3.18 -5.10
C ALA A 143 1.23 -4.55 -5.35
N ASP A 144 1.98 -5.62 -5.17
CA ASP A 144 1.48 -6.99 -5.35
C ASP A 144 0.47 -7.35 -4.26
N ALA A 145 0.77 -7.03 -3.00
CA ALA A 145 -0.17 -7.23 -1.90
C ALA A 145 -1.44 -6.40 -2.07
N TYR A 146 -1.34 -5.16 -2.55
CA TYR A 146 -2.50 -4.32 -2.88
C TYR A 146 -3.37 -5.01 -3.93
N ARG A 147 -2.79 -5.46 -5.05
CA ARG A 147 -3.54 -6.08 -6.15
C ARG A 147 -4.22 -7.36 -5.70
N LEU A 148 -3.50 -8.21 -4.96
CA LEU A 148 -4.06 -9.44 -4.40
C LEU A 148 -5.24 -9.12 -3.48
N ARG A 149 -5.09 -8.14 -2.59
CA ARG A 149 -6.16 -7.72 -1.68
C ARG A 149 -7.37 -7.18 -2.43
N MET A 150 -7.19 -6.38 -3.47
CA MET A 150 -8.29 -5.89 -4.30
C MET A 150 -9.05 -7.04 -4.97
N LEU A 151 -8.36 -8.05 -5.50
CA LEU A 151 -9.00 -9.24 -6.08
C LEU A 151 -9.81 -10.01 -5.03
N GLU A 152 -9.26 -10.19 -3.82
CA GLU A 152 -9.99 -10.84 -2.72
C GLU A 152 -11.24 -10.06 -2.32
N LEU A 153 -11.16 -8.73 -2.23
CA LEU A 153 -12.30 -7.87 -1.89
C LEU A 153 -13.41 -8.00 -2.95
N GLN A 154 -13.04 -7.94 -4.23
CA GLN A 154 -13.97 -8.11 -5.36
C GLN A 154 -14.61 -9.50 -5.37
N HIS A 155 -13.84 -10.56 -5.12
CA HIS A 155 -14.37 -11.92 -5.04
C HIS A 155 -15.33 -12.08 -3.86
N ARG A 156 -14.97 -11.59 -2.67
CA ARG A 156 -15.86 -11.64 -1.50
C ARG A 156 -17.16 -10.89 -1.76
N GLU A 157 -17.10 -9.74 -2.42
CA GLU A 157 -18.29 -8.98 -2.78
C GLU A 157 -19.18 -9.73 -3.78
N ALA A 158 -18.59 -10.31 -4.83
CA ALA A 158 -19.30 -11.12 -5.81
C ALA A 158 -19.95 -12.36 -5.18
N SER A 159 -19.23 -13.10 -4.34
CA SER A 159 -19.76 -14.26 -3.62
C SER A 159 -20.88 -13.87 -2.67
N ARG A 160 -20.75 -12.75 -1.96
CA ARG A 160 -21.81 -12.22 -1.07
C ARG A 160 -23.07 -11.89 -1.86
N ARG A 161 -22.93 -11.24 -3.02
CA ARG A 161 -24.04 -10.94 -3.93
C ARG A 161 -24.74 -12.19 -4.44
N GLY A 162 -23.97 -13.19 -4.88
CA GLY A 162 -24.52 -14.48 -5.34
C GLY A 162 -25.29 -15.20 -4.24
N ALA A 163 -24.71 -15.35 -3.04
CA ALA A 163 -25.37 -16.02 -1.92
C ALA A 163 -26.67 -15.33 -1.48
N LEU A 164 -26.70 -13.99 -1.52
CA LEU A 164 -27.92 -13.24 -1.23
C LEU A 164 -28.97 -13.37 -2.33
N PHE A 165 -28.56 -13.45 -3.59
CA PHE A 165 -29.46 -13.71 -4.70
C PHE A 165 -30.10 -15.10 -4.61
N GLU A 166 -29.31 -16.15 -4.35
CA GLU A 166 -29.82 -17.50 -4.13
C GLU A 166 -30.79 -17.56 -2.94
N ALA A 167 -30.46 -16.89 -1.82
CA ALA A 167 -31.37 -16.82 -0.68
C ALA A 167 -32.73 -16.16 -1.01
N LEU A 168 -32.76 -15.20 -1.94
CA LEU A 168 -34.02 -14.63 -2.43
C LEU A 168 -34.81 -15.63 -3.28
N LEU A 169 -34.14 -16.38 -4.16
CA LEU A 169 -34.76 -17.43 -4.99
C LEU A 169 -35.32 -18.57 -4.14
N ASP A 170 -34.64 -18.93 -3.06
CA ASP A 170 -35.08 -19.91 -2.05
C ASP A 170 -36.24 -19.42 -1.17
N GLY A 171 -36.78 -18.22 -1.44
CA GLY A 171 -37.91 -17.66 -0.70
C GLY A 171 -37.56 -17.14 0.70
N ARG A 172 -36.28 -16.98 1.03
CA ARG A 172 -35.84 -16.47 2.35
C ARG A 172 -36.02 -14.96 2.51
N ALA A 173 -36.61 -14.29 1.51
CA ALA A 173 -36.95 -12.86 1.55
C ALA A 173 -37.97 -12.51 2.66
N GLY A 174 -38.64 -13.49 3.26
CA GLY A 174 -39.50 -13.28 4.43
C GLY A 174 -38.74 -12.83 5.69
N ASP A 175 -37.43 -13.05 5.77
CA ASP A 175 -36.58 -12.50 6.83
C ASP A 175 -36.16 -11.06 6.47
N PRO A 176 -36.56 -10.04 7.25
CA PRO A 176 -36.21 -8.64 6.99
C PRO A 176 -34.70 -8.37 6.93
N ALA A 177 -33.90 -9.16 7.65
CA ALA A 177 -32.44 -9.05 7.63
C ALA A 177 -31.87 -9.52 6.30
N VAL A 178 -32.34 -10.66 5.79
CA VAL A 178 -31.95 -11.19 4.47
C VAL A 178 -32.40 -10.24 3.36
N ALA A 179 -33.65 -9.79 3.39
CA ALA A 179 -34.18 -8.84 2.41
C ALA A 179 -33.40 -7.51 2.40
N GLY A 180 -33.01 -7.01 3.57
CA GLY A 180 -32.19 -5.80 3.69
C GLY A 180 -30.77 -5.97 3.18
N ALA A 181 -30.12 -7.07 3.54
CA ALA A 181 -28.78 -7.40 3.06
C ALA A 181 -28.76 -7.58 1.53
N ALA A 182 -29.76 -8.27 0.97
CA ALA A 182 -29.87 -8.50 -0.47
C ALA A 182 -30.14 -7.21 -1.25
N ALA A 183 -31.07 -6.37 -0.79
CA ALA A 183 -31.32 -5.06 -1.40
C ALA A 183 -30.04 -4.21 -1.47
N THR A 184 -29.27 -4.17 -0.37
CA THR A 184 -28.00 -3.44 -0.31
C THR A 184 -26.94 -4.04 -1.25
N ALA A 185 -26.80 -5.38 -1.26
CA ALA A 185 -25.79 -6.06 -2.06
C ALA A 185 -26.07 -5.99 -3.56
N LEU A 186 -27.33 -6.08 -3.96
CA LEU A 186 -27.76 -6.09 -5.35
C LEU A 186 -27.97 -4.67 -5.91
N GLY A 187 -27.96 -3.65 -5.05
CA GLY A 187 -28.17 -2.26 -5.46
C GLY A 187 -29.62 -1.97 -5.89
N VAL A 188 -30.59 -2.71 -5.32
CA VAL A 188 -32.01 -2.60 -5.68
C VAL A 188 -32.85 -2.20 -4.45
N PRO A 189 -33.83 -1.29 -4.57
CA PRO A 189 -34.65 -0.87 -3.44
C PRO A 189 -35.54 -2.00 -2.89
N ARG A 190 -35.79 -2.06 -1.58
CA ARG A 190 -36.70 -3.10 -1.04
C ARG A 190 -38.13 -3.02 -1.56
N GLN A 191 -38.60 -1.82 -1.87
CA GLN A 191 -39.95 -1.55 -2.36
C GLN A 191 -39.82 -0.68 -3.60
N ASP A 192 -40.04 -1.27 -4.77
CA ASP A 192 -40.11 -0.56 -6.05
C ASP A 192 -40.97 -1.38 -7.04
N ARG A 193 -41.23 -0.82 -8.22
CA ARG A 193 -41.96 -1.52 -9.29
C ARG A 193 -41.00 -2.43 -10.05
N TYR A 194 -41.10 -3.73 -9.78
CA TYR A 194 -40.31 -4.75 -10.47
C TYR A 194 -41.10 -5.40 -11.61
N ALA A 195 -40.45 -5.57 -12.76
CA ALA A 195 -40.91 -6.46 -13.82
C ALA A 195 -40.16 -7.79 -13.70
N VAL A 196 -40.89 -8.90 -13.55
CA VAL A 196 -40.33 -10.25 -13.52
C VAL A 196 -40.55 -10.88 -14.87
N VAL A 197 -39.47 -11.23 -15.56
CA VAL A 197 -39.50 -11.96 -16.83
C VAL A 197 -39.09 -13.41 -16.55
N VAL A 198 -39.98 -14.35 -16.86
CA VAL A 198 -39.69 -15.79 -16.79
C VAL A 198 -39.51 -16.27 -18.22
N ILE A 199 -38.34 -16.82 -18.53
CA ILE A 199 -38.03 -17.39 -19.84
C ILE A 199 -37.99 -18.91 -19.66
N ALA A 200 -38.81 -19.63 -20.42
CA ALA A 200 -38.69 -21.08 -20.50
C ALA A 200 -37.38 -21.45 -21.21
N GLN A 201 -36.56 -22.31 -20.62
CA GLN A 201 -35.48 -22.96 -21.36
C GLN A 201 -36.07 -24.14 -22.10
N ASP A 202 -36.12 -24.08 -23.42
CA ASP A 202 -36.44 -25.25 -24.25
C ASP A 202 -35.38 -26.32 -23.98
N ALA A 203 -35.82 -27.49 -23.55
CA ALA A 203 -34.95 -28.66 -23.44
C ALA A 203 -34.42 -28.98 -24.84
N HIS A 204 -33.13 -28.81 -25.06
CA HIS A 204 -32.47 -29.44 -26.20
C HIS A 204 -32.40 -30.94 -25.92
N ASP A 205 -33.25 -31.70 -26.62
CA ASP A 205 -33.11 -33.15 -26.81
C ASP A 205 -31.81 -33.50 -27.56
#